data_AF-A0A969KJE9-F1
#
_entry.id   AF-A0A969KJE9-F1
#
_cell.length_a   1.000
_cell.length_b   1.000
_cell.length_c   1.000
_cell.angle_alpha   90.00
_cell.angle_beta   90.00
_cell.angle_gamma   90.00
#
_symmetry.space_group_name_H-M   'P 1'
#
loop_
_entity.id
_entity.type
_entity.pdbx_description
1 polymer ?
#
loop_
_entity_poly.entity_id
_entity_poly.type
_entity_poly.pdbx_seq_one_letter_code
_entity_poly.pdbx_strand_id
1 'polypeptide(L)'
;MLIANGANSQFSKQIGNIERERKHYCAGVRAYYKNVKGNHDYGFIELHFFKSLLPGYFWIFPLPNGTSNIGVVMDSQKISDKKVNLKKEMLRLIETEPSLKARFFGSNLRNKNRRFGVYQLVQNV
;
A
#
# COMPACT_ATOMS: atom_id res chain seq x y z
N MET A 1 -29.07 -10.16 12.13
CA MET A 1 -28.37 -8.86 12.01
C MET A 1 -27.10 -9.06 11.20
N LEU A 2 -26.82 -8.22 10.20
CA LEU A 2 -25.60 -8.27 9.38
C LEU A 2 -24.79 -6.98 9.59
N ILE A 3 -23.49 -7.10 9.89
CA ILE A 3 -22.61 -5.95 10.19
C ILE A 3 -21.48 -5.91 9.16
N ALA A 4 -21.48 -4.88 8.30
CA ALA A 4 -20.59 -4.74 7.13
C ALA A 4 -19.86 -3.37 7.07
N ASN A 5 -19.48 -2.82 8.22
CA ASN A 5 -18.83 -1.51 8.38
C ASN A 5 -17.27 -1.55 8.36
N GLY A 6 -16.69 -2.69 7.93
CA GLY A 6 -15.26 -2.83 7.66
C GLY A 6 -14.35 -2.92 8.90
N ALA A 7 -13.04 -2.89 8.66
CA ALA A 7 -12.01 -3.19 9.66
C ALA A 7 -11.99 -2.27 10.90
N ASN A 8 -12.67 -1.11 10.86
CA ASN A 8 -12.75 -0.16 11.97
C ASN A 8 -14.07 -0.25 12.75
N SER A 9 -14.88 -1.29 12.51
CA SER A 9 -16.15 -1.54 13.22
C SER A 9 -16.03 -1.38 14.73
N GLN A 10 -16.78 -0.43 15.29
CA GLN A 10 -16.88 -0.27 16.74
C GLN A 10 -17.66 -1.42 17.37
N PHE A 11 -18.69 -1.91 16.68
CA PHE A 11 -19.44 -3.08 17.12
C PHE A 11 -18.53 -4.29 17.30
N SER A 12 -17.68 -4.60 16.31
CA SER A 12 -16.78 -5.76 16.38
C SER A 12 -15.81 -5.67 17.56
N LYS A 13 -15.35 -4.46 17.88
CA LYS A 13 -14.43 -4.21 19.00
C LYS A 13 -15.11 -4.23 20.38
N GLN A 14 -16.28 -3.64 20.48
CA GLN A 14 -16.95 -3.39 21.76
C GLN A 14 -17.93 -4.50 22.16
N ILE A 15 -18.56 -5.13 21.16
CA ILE A 15 -19.65 -6.10 21.37
C ILE A 15 -19.26 -7.47 20.82
N GLY A 16 -18.62 -7.51 19.65
CA GLY A 16 -18.23 -8.77 19.00
C GLY A 16 -17.02 -9.47 19.62
N ASN A 17 -16.32 -8.83 20.56
CA ASN A 17 -15.06 -9.31 21.17
C ASN A 17 -14.02 -9.80 20.14
N ILE A 18 -13.96 -9.14 18.97
CA ILE A 18 -13.00 -9.47 17.90
C ILE A 18 -11.75 -8.61 18.12
N GLU A 19 -10.67 -9.26 18.54
CA GLU A 19 -9.38 -8.60 18.78
C GLU A 19 -8.49 -8.55 17.54
N ARG A 20 -7.54 -7.60 17.53
CA ARG A 20 -6.54 -7.48 16.48
C ARG A 20 -5.25 -8.16 16.86
N GLU A 21 -5.03 -9.36 16.35
CA GLU A 21 -3.78 -10.11 16.54
C GLU A 21 -2.65 -9.62 15.62
N ARG A 22 -1.70 -8.83 16.12
CA ARG A 22 -0.62 -8.21 15.33
C ARG A 22 0.16 -9.15 14.39
N LYS A 23 0.25 -10.45 14.71
CA LYS A 23 0.92 -11.48 13.88
C LYS A 23 0.20 -11.78 12.55
N HIS A 24 -1.06 -11.36 12.41
CA HIS A 24 -1.90 -11.63 11.24
C HIS A 24 -2.24 -10.35 10.45
N TYR A 25 -1.44 -9.29 10.59
CA TYR A 25 -1.68 -8.01 9.91
C TYR A 25 -0.50 -7.58 9.07
N CYS A 26 -0.80 -7.07 7.90
CA CYS A 26 0.14 -6.26 7.14
C CYS A 26 -0.19 -4.78 7.32
N ALA A 27 0.83 -3.93 7.37
CA ALA A 27 0.65 -2.49 7.28
C ALA A 27 1.10 -2.02 5.89
N GLY A 28 0.35 -1.09 5.33
CA GLY A 28 0.67 -0.51 4.03
C GLY A 28 0.47 0.99 3.99
N VAL A 29 1.22 1.63 3.09
CA VAL A 29 1.06 3.04 2.76
C VAL A 29 0.74 3.16 1.28
N ARG A 30 -0.15 4.09 0.93
CA ARG A 30 -0.52 4.34 -0.47
C ARG A 30 -0.70 5.81 -0.79
N ALA A 31 -0.46 6.14 -2.05
CA ALA A 31 -0.59 7.46 -2.64
C ALA A 31 -1.14 7.36 -4.06
N TYR A 32 -1.61 8.47 -4.63
CA TYR A 32 -2.08 8.51 -6.02
C TYR A 32 -1.15 9.36 -6.86
N TYR A 33 -0.71 8.85 -8.00
CA TYR A 33 0.15 9.56 -8.95
C TYR A 33 -0.58 9.74 -10.29
N LYS A 34 -0.38 10.90 -10.92
CA LYS A 34 -0.72 11.13 -12.33
C LYS A 34 0.51 10.88 -13.21
N ASN A 35 0.27 10.48 -14.46
CA ASN A 35 1.29 10.31 -15.49
C ASN A 35 2.37 9.26 -15.14
N VAL A 36 2.00 8.18 -14.44
CA VAL A 36 2.86 7.01 -14.30
C VAL A 36 2.85 6.26 -15.63
N LYS A 37 4.04 6.04 -16.21
CA LYS A 37 4.19 5.46 -17.55
C LYS A 37 4.24 3.94 -17.53
N GLY A 38 4.04 3.32 -18.70
CA GLY A 38 4.22 1.88 -18.89
C GLY A 38 3.17 1.01 -18.21
N ASN A 39 1.98 1.56 -17.94
CA ASN A 39 0.84 0.77 -17.49
C ASN A 39 0.32 -0.06 -18.68
N HIS A 40 -0.14 -1.28 -18.40
CA HIS A 40 -0.79 -2.11 -19.40
C HIS A 40 -2.09 -1.47 -19.90
N ASP A 41 -2.44 -1.63 -21.19
CA ASP A 41 -3.61 -1.00 -21.81
C ASP A 41 -4.94 -1.38 -21.13
N TYR A 42 -5.07 -2.65 -20.71
CA TYR A 42 -6.20 -3.13 -19.90
C TYR A 42 -6.16 -2.74 -18.41
N GLY A 43 -5.16 -1.98 -17.95
CA GLY A 43 -5.11 -1.46 -16.58
C GLY A 43 -4.90 -2.51 -15.48
N PHE A 44 -4.16 -3.57 -15.76
CA PHE A 44 -3.88 -4.63 -14.78
C PHE A 44 -3.13 -4.10 -13.55
N ILE A 45 -3.45 -4.67 -12.39
CA ILE A 45 -2.65 -4.46 -11.18
C ILE A 45 -1.29 -5.13 -11.36
N GLU A 46 -0.25 -4.43 -10.95
CA GLU A 46 1.11 -4.95 -10.95
C GLU A 46 1.64 -5.07 -9.53
N LEU A 47 2.31 -6.18 -9.25
CA LEU A 47 2.96 -6.46 -7.98
C LEU A 47 4.47 -6.63 -8.21
N HIS A 48 5.26 -5.83 -7.51
CA HIS A 48 6.72 -5.78 -7.61
C HIS A 48 7.34 -6.21 -6.29
N PHE A 49 8.14 -7.27 -6.32
CA PHE A 49 8.77 -7.86 -5.13
C PHE A 49 10.22 -7.40 -5.00
N PHE A 50 10.45 -6.39 -4.18
CA PHE A 50 11.80 -5.90 -3.85
C PHE A 50 12.31 -6.58 -2.57
N LYS A 51 13.60 -6.96 -2.55
CA LYS A 51 14.22 -7.61 -1.38
C LYS A 51 14.03 -6.82 -0.08
N SER A 52 14.08 -5.50 -0.15
CA SER A 52 13.87 -4.60 0.99
C SER A 52 12.44 -4.59 1.52
N LEU A 53 11.47 -5.05 0.72
CA LEU A 53 10.06 -5.13 1.12
C LEU A 53 9.63 -6.51 1.60
N LEU A 54 10.48 -7.54 1.54
CA LEU A 54 10.08 -8.89 1.92
C LEU A 54 9.97 -9.04 3.47
N PRO A 55 8.89 -9.67 3.98
CA PRO A 55 7.74 -10.23 3.27
C PRO A 55 6.65 -9.17 2.99
N GLY A 56 6.52 -8.79 1.73
CA GLY A 56 5.74 -7.64 1.29
C GLY A 56 6.03 -7.28 -0.17
N TYR A 57 5.35 -6.27 -0.69
CA TYR A 57 5.45 -5.89 -2.10
C TYR A 57 5.09 -4.42 -2.32
N PHE A 58 5.52 -3.91 -3.47
CA PHE A 58 5.12 -2.63 -4.05
C PHE A 58 4.05 -2.89 -5.11
N TRP A 59 2.98 -2.09 -5.16
CA TRP A 59 1.97 -2.23 -6.21
C TRP A 59 1.81 -0.96 -7.04
N ILE A 60 1.41 -1.18 -8.29
CA ILE A 60 0.92 -0.15 -9.20
C ILE A 60 -0.47 -0.61 -9.65
N PHE A 61 -1.49 0.16 -9.28
CA PHE A 61 -2.86 -0.10 -9.69
C PHE A 61 -3.36 1.07 -10.55
N PRO A 62 -3.33 0.94 -11.89
CA PRO A 62 -3.86 1.94 -12.82
C PRO A 62 -5.36 2.14 -12.62
N LEU A 63 -5.82 3.39 -12.80
CA LEU A 63 -7.22 3.78 -12.68
C LEU A 63 -7.72 4.43 -13.97
N PRO A 64 -9.02 4.34 -14.29
CA PRO A 64 -9.58 4.86 -15.55
C PRO A 64 -9.36 6.36 -15.79
N ASN A 65 -9.16 7.16 -14.74
CA ASN A 65 -8.95 8.60 -14.84
C ASN A 65 -7.47 9.01 -15.10
N GLY A 66 -6.65 8.09 -15.63
CA GLY A 66 -5.24 8.32 -15.93
C GLY A 66 -4.35 8.48 -14.69
N THR A 67 -4.83 8.05 -13.52
CA THR A 67 -4.04 8.04 -12.28
C THR A 67 -3.73 6.62 -11.87
N SER A 68 -2.68 6.42 -11.07
CA SER A 68 -2.36 5.13 -10.49
C SER A 68 -2.37 5.21 -8.97
N ASN A 69 -2.99 4.23 -8.31
CA ASN A 69 -2.82 3.99 -6.89
C ASN A 69 -1.50 3.22 -6.70
N ILE A 70 -0.58 3.84 -5.98
CA ILE A 70 0.76 3.32 -5.73
C ILE A 70 0.89 3.05 -4.25
N GLY A 71 1.47 1.93 -3.86
CA GLY A 71 1.74 1.70 -2.46
C GLY A 71 2.69 0.55 -2.20
N VAL A 72 3.02 0.41 -0.92
CA VAL A 72 3.79 -0.72 -0.40
C VAL A 72 3.08 -1.30 0.80
N VAL A 73 3.22 -2.60 0.97
CA VAL A 73 2.71 -3.34 2.13
C VAL A 73 3.81 -4.28 2.61
N MET A 74 3.90 -4.46 3.93
CA MET A 74 4.75 -5.46 4.57
C MET A 74 4.06 -5.99 5.82
N ASP A 75 4.43 -7.20 6.23
CA ASP A 75 4.06 -7.77 7.52
C ASP A 75 4.35 -6.80 8.69
N SER A 76 3.36 -6.62 9.58
CA SER A 76 3.45 -5.64 10.68
C SER A 76 4.51 -5.99 11.72
N GLN A 77 4.74 -7.28 11.97
CA GLN A 77 5.80 -7.71 12.89
C GLN A 77 7.16 -7.35 12.31
N LYS A 78 7.40 -7.64 11.03
CA LYS A 78 8.67 -7.29 10.35
C LYS A 78 8.91 -5.79 10.25
N ILE A 79 7.87 -4.99 10.05
CA ILE A 79 7.98 -3.53 10.11
C ILE A 79 8.44 -3.09 11.50
N SER A 80 7.84 -3.64 12.56
CA SER A 80 8.19 -3.32 13.95
C SER A 80 9.62 -3.73 14.28
N ASP A 81 9.97 -4.99 14.00
CA ASP A 81 11.29 -5.58 14.32
C ASP A 81 12.43 -4.81 13.65
N LYS A 82 12.26 -4.47 12.37
CA LYS A 82 13.28 -3.78 11.57
C LYS A 82 13.13 -2.25 11.59
N LYS A 83 12.15 -1.70 12.33
CA LYS A 83 11.81 -0.27 12.37
C LYS A 83 11.66 0.35 10.98
N VAL A 84 10.97 -0.36 10.07
CA VAL A 84 10.84 0.06 8.67
C VAL A 84 9.92 1.27 8.56
N ASN A 85 10.38 2.30 7.85
CA ASN A 85 9.53 3.40 7.42
C ASN A 85 9.04 3.14 5.99
N LEU A 86 7.85 2.53 5.86
CA LEU A 86 7.29 2.15 4.56
C LEU A 86 7.15 3.33 3.58
N LYS A 87 6.81 4.51 4.07
CA LYS A 87 6.71 5.71 3.22
C LYS A 87 8.07 6.08 2.65
N LYS A 88 9.11 6.11 3.50
CA LYS A 88 10.47 6.40 3.06
C LYS A 88 10.95 5.34 2.06
N GLU A 89 10.63 4.08 2.33
CA GLU A 89 11.03 2.97 1.46
C GLU A 89 10.33 3.02 0.10
N MET A 90 9.03 3.31 0.06
CA MET A 90 8.29 3.51 -1.19
C MET A 90 8.89 4.64 -2.04
N LEU A 91 9.20 5.79 -1.42
CA LEU A 91 9.80 6.92 -2.12
C LEU A 91 11.22 6.59 -2.61
N ARG A 92 12.02 5.92 -1.77
CA ARG A 92 13.36 5.45 -2.15
C ARG A 92 13.28 4.54 -3.37
N LEU A 93 12.39 3.54 -3.37
CA LEU A 93 12.23 2.62 -4.49
C LEU A 93 11.86 3.35 -5.79
N ILE A 94 10.95 4.33 -5.73
CA ILE A 94 10.58 5.16 -6.88
C ILE A 94 11.78 5.96 -7.42
N GLU A 95 12.65 6.45 -6.54
CA GLU A 95 13.80 7.30 -6.91
C GLU A 95 15.03 6.50 -7.37
N THR A 96 15.23 5.30 -6.83
CA THR A 96 16.47 4.53 -7.00
C THR A 96 16.34 3.30 -7.86
N GLU A 97 15.19 2.61 -7.89
CA GLU A 97 15.04 1.39 -8.70
C GLU A 97 14.87 1.76 -10.18
N PRO A 98 15.76 1.31 -11.09
CA PRO A 98 15.71 1.73 -12.49
C PRO A 98 14.37 1.45 -13.18
N SER A 99 13.74 0.31 -12.87
CA SER A 99 12.44 -0.10 -13.42
C SER A 99 11.28 0.81 -12.98
N LEU A 100 11.37 1.43 -11.80
CA LEU A 100 10.38 2.38 -11.31
C LEU A 100 10.74 3.80 -11.73
N LYS A 101 12.00 4.22 -11.55
CA LYS A 101 12.46 5.58 -11.83
C LYS A 101 12.07 6.08 -13.21
N ALA A 102 12.25 5.24 -14.24
CA ALA A 102 11.86 5.59 -15.61
C ALA A 102 10.33 5.81 -15.75
N ARG A 103 9.52 5.02 -15.04
CA ARG A 103 8.05 5.11 -15.08
C ARG A 103 7.50 6.33 -14.37
N PHE A 104 8.15 6.74 -13.30
CA PHE A 104 7.76 7.90 -12.48
C PHE A 104 8.35 9.22 -12.99
N PHE A 105 9.15 9.21 -14.06
CA PHE A 105 9.67 10.43 -14.70
C PHE A 105 8.53 11.29 -15.24
N GLY A 106 8.36 12.50 -14.68
CA GLY A 106 7.27 13.42 -15.01
C GLY A 106 5.93 13.08 -14.35
N SER A 107 5.91 12.10 -13.44
CA SER A 107 4.72 11.79 -12.64
C SER A 107 4.49 12.82 -11.53
N ASN A 108 3.24 12.98 -11.11
CA ASN A 108 2.87 13.97 -10.10
C ASN A 108 2.02 13.36 -9.00
N LEU A 109 2.45 13.53 -7.74
CA LEU A 109 1.67 13.13 -6.57
C LEU A 109 0.39 13.96 -6.47
N ARG A 110 -0.76 13.29 -6.46
CA ARG A 110 -2.08 13.90 -6.31
C ARG A 110 -2.34 14.20 -4.83
N ASN A 111 -2.81 15.41 -4.53
CA ASN A 111 -3.12 15.93 -3.20
C ASN A 111 -1.93 15.99 -2.22
N LYS A 112 -1.14 17.06 -2.32
CA LYS A 112 -0.05 17.40 -1.37
C LYS A 112 -0.49 17.48 0.10
N ASN A 113 -1.79 17.58 0.40
CA ASN A 113 -2.33 17.73 1.77
C ASN A 113 -2.87 16.42 2.39
N ARG A 114 -3.06 15.35 1.59
CA ARG A 114 -3.40 13.99 2.07
C ARG A 114 -2.45 12.99 1.41
N ARG A 115 -1.16 13.11 1.76
CA ARG A 115 -0.05 12.52 0.99
C ARG A 115 -0.02 11.00 1.01
N PHE A 116 -0.44 10.37 2.12
CA PHE A 116 -0.33 8.93 2.32
C PHE A 116 -1.49 8.42 3.16
N GLY A 117 -2.22 7.42 2.67
CA GLY A 117 -3.16 6.66 3.49
C GLY A 117 -2.46 5.46 4.09
N VAL A 118 -2.56 5.28 5.40
CA VAL A 118 -2.08 4.10 6.13
C VAL A 118 -3.25 3.15 6.32
N TYR A 119 -3.07 1.87 5.99
CA TYR A 119 -4.09 0.86 6.18
C TYR A 119 -3.47 -0.42 6.74
N GLN A 120 -4.25 -1.13 7.54
CA GLN A 120 -3.95 -2.47 8.00
C GLN A 120 -4.77 -3.46 7.17
N LEU A 121 -4.10 -4.42 6.54
CA LEU A 121 -4.75 -5.56 5.91
C LEU A 121 -4.78 -6.69 6.94
N VAL A 122 -5.97 -7.21 7.21
CA VAL A 122 -6.16 -8.43 8.01
C VAL A 122 -5.89 -9.60 7.06
N GLN A 123 -4.92 -10.45 7.38
CA GLN A 123 -4.76 -11.75 6.73
C GLN A 123 -5.23 -12.82 7.70
N ASN A 124 -6.50 -13.18 7.60
CA ASN A 124 -6.96 -14.43 8.20
C ASN A 124 -6.54 -15.53 7.22
N VAL A 125 -5.54 -16.33 7.61
CA VAL A 125 -5.21 -17.59 6.94
C VAL A 125 -5.93 -18.70 7.70
#